data_AF-A0A6I1JDA3-F1
#
_entry.id   AF-A0A6I1JDA3-F1
#
_cell.length_a   1.000
_cell.length_b   1.000
_cell.length_c   1.000
_cell.angle_alpha   90.00
_cell.angle_beta   90.00
_cell.angle_gamma   90.00
#
_symmetry.space_group_name_H-M   'P 1'
#
loop_
_entity.id
_entity.type
_entity.pdbx_description
1 polymer ?
#
loop_
_entity_poly.entity_id
_entity_poly.type
_entity_poly.pdbx_seq_one_letter_code
_entity_poly.pdbx_strand_id
1 'polypeptide(L)'
;MIRFPLRFAGFLLIAAGFVALVIDGTRSIAGQRLMMTSISDTWRAIHFDSLGQVQKALQASGQEWLWDPLMLVLLALPTAAVGLGLGALLMLAGRRREPQIGVIGRR
;
A
#
# COMPACT_ATOMS: atom_id res chain seq x y z
N MET A 1 -11.51 6.82 19.07
CA MET A 1 -10.03 6.85 19.20
C MET A 1 -9.33 6.13 18.05
N ILE A 2 -9.85 5.00 17.56
CA ILE A 2 -9.32 4.22 16.41
C ILE A 2 -9.19 5.04 15.10
N ARG A 3 -9.95 6.14 14.94
CA ARG A 3 -9.91 6.99 13.73
C ARG A 3 -8.56 7.70 13.54
N PHE A 4 -7.90 8.11 14.62
CA PHE A 4 -6.60 8.80 14.53
C PHE A 4 -5.49 7.90 14.00
N PRO A 5 -5.23 6.70 14.58
CA PRO A 5 -4.18 5.82 14.07
C PRO A 5 -4.45 5.35 12.63
N LEU A 6 -5.71 5.12 12.25
CA LEU A 6 -6.06 4.80 10.85
C LEU A 6 -5.69 5.93 9.89
N ARG A 7 -6.02 7.19 10.22
CA ARG A 7 -5.65 8.33 9.37
C ARG A 7 -4.15 8.58 9.35
N PHE A 8 -3.47 8.37 10.48
CA PHE A 8 -2.02 8.52 10.57
C PHE A 8 -1.31 7.47 9.73
N ALA A 9 -1.65 6.18 9.88
CA ALA A 9 -1.11 5.11 9.06
C ALA A 9 -1.44 5.31 7.57
N GLY A 10 -2.68 5.73 7.26
CA GLY A 10 -3.09 6.06 5.89
C GLY A 10 -2.25 7.19 5.28
N PHE A 11 -1.99 8.26 6.05
CA PHE A 11 -1.12 9.35 5.62
C PHE A 11 0.31 8.89 5.35
N LEU A 12 0.89 8.08 6.24
CA LEU A 12 2.23 7.53 6.04
C LEU A 12 2.31 6.66 4.78
N LEU A 13 1.30 5.82 4.52
CA LEU A 13 1.25 5.00 3.30
C LEU A 13 1.09 5.84 2.04
N ILE A 14 0.26 6.88 2.05
CA ILE A 14 0.15 7.82 0.92
C ILE A 14 1.49 8.50 0.66
N ALA A 15 2.16 8.99 1.71
CA ALA A 15 3.45 9.65 1.58
C ALA A 15 4.52 8.70 1.00
N ALA A 16 4.62 7.47 1.52
CA ALA A 16 5.54 6.46 0.99
C ALA A 16 5.21 6.07 -0.46
N GLY A 17 3.93 5.88 -0.78
CA GLY A 17 3.47 5.59 -2.14
C GLY A 17 3.76 6.72 -3.12
N PHE A 18 3.63 7.98 -2.67
CA PHE A 18 3.98 9.16 -3.47
C PHE A 18 5.50 9.23 -3.74
N VAL A 19 6.33 8.98 -2.72
CA VAL A 19 7.79 8.93 -2.90
C VAL A 19 8.17 7.83 -3.91
N ALA A 20 7.59 6.64 -3.79
CA ALA A 20 7.80 5.55 -4.74
C ALA A 20 7.38 5.96 -6.16
N LEU A 21 6.23 6.64 -6.31
CA LEU A 21 5.77 7.14 -7.60
C LEU A 21 6.75 8.13 -8.24
N VAL A 22 7.32 9.05 -7.46
CA VAL A 22 8.31 10.02 -7.95
C VAL A 22 9.59 9.31 -8.38
N ILE A 23 10.08 8.34 -7.59
CA ILE A 23 11.26 7.55 -7.95
C ILE A 23 11.02 6.78 -9.25
N ASP A 24 9.89 6.09 -9.35
CA ASP A 24 9.50 5.34 -10.55
C ASP A 24 9.34 6.27 -11.76
N GLY A 25 8.77 7.46 -11.57
CA GLY A 25 8.62 8.47 -12.61
C GLY A 25 9.96 8.98 -13.14
N THR A 26 10.88 9.35 -12.25
CA THR A 26 12.22 9.82 -12.65
C THR A 26 13.01 8.74 -13.39
N ARG A 27 12.96 7.49 -12.91
CA ARG A 27 13.58 6.34 -13.58
C ARG A 27 12.95 6.04 -14.93
N SER A 28 11.62 6.16 -15.03
CA SER A 28 10.89 5.92 -16.28
C SER A 28 11.27 6.93 -17.36
N ILE A 29 11.40 8.20 -16.99
CA ILE A 29 11.83 9.28 -17.90
C ILE A 29 13.27 9.02 -18.36
N ALA A 30 14.19 8.73 -17.43
CA ALA A 30 15.58 8.45 -17.76
C ALA A 30 15.74 7.19 -18.63
N GLY A 31 14.91 6.17 -18.39
CA GLY A 31 14.93 4.89 -19.10
C GLY A 31 14.07 4.85 -20.36
N GLN A 32 13.37 5.93 -20.72
CA GLN A 32 12.44 6.05 -21.84
C GLN A 32 11.38 4.92 -21.92
N ARG A 33 11.03 4.34 -20.78
CA ARG A 33 10.03 3.28 -20.66
C ARG A 33 9.36 3.35 -19.30
N LEU A 34 8.13 2.87 -19.20
CA LEU A 34 7.45 2.77 -17.91
C LEU A 34 8.16 1.73 -17.03
N MET A 35 8.74 2.20 -15.94
CA MET A 35 9.38 1.41 -14.91
C MET A 35 8.58 1.59 -13.62
N MET A 36 8.04 0.50 -13.09
CA MET A 36 7.37 0.50 -11.79
C MET A 36 8.07 -0.48 -10.87
N THR A 37 8.27 -0.07 -9.62
CA THR A 37 8.89 -0.93 -8.61
C THR A 37 7.83 -1.82 -7.97
N SER A 38 8.00 -3.15 -8.07
CA SER A 38 7.07 -4.11 -7.45
C SER A 38 7.19 -4.11 -5.92
N ILE A 39 6.14 -4.55 -5.22
CA ILE A 39 6.21 -4.73 -3.75
C ILE A 39 7.34 -5.69 -3.39
N SER A 40 7.57 -6.72 -4.20
CA SER A 40 8.66 -7.68 -3.97
C SER A 40 10.04 -7.00 -3.96
N ASP A 41 10.27 -6.04 -4.86
CA ASP A 41 11.54 -5.32 -4.95
C ASP A 41 11.71 -4.36 -3.78
N THR A 42 10.64 -3.64 -3.42
CA THR A 42 10.62 -2.76 -2.25
C THR A 42 10.89 -3.55 -0.96
N TRP A 43 10.27 -4.72 -0.81
CA TRP A 43 10.51 -5.60 0.34
C TRP A 43 11.96 -6.03 0.40
N ARG A 44 12.52 -6.53 -0.71
CA ARG A 44 13.91 -6.98 -0.78
C ARG A 44 14.90 -5.85 -0.50
N ALA A 45 14.59 -4.62 -0.91
CA ALA A 45 15.39 -3.44 -0.61
C ALA A 45 15.41 -3.09 0.89
N ILE A 46 14.33 -3.38 1.62
CA ILE A 46 14.26 -3.16 3.08
C ILE A 46 14.91 -4.33 3.83
N HIS A 47 14.56 -5.56 3.48
CA HIS A 47 15.11 -6.76 4.11
C HIS A 47 15.09 -7.96 3.16
N PHE A 48 16.21 -8.19 2.49
CA PHE A 48 16.39 -9.22 1.45
C PHE A 48 15.97 -10.63 1.89
N ASP A 49 16.51 -11.14 2.99
CA ASP A 49 16.33 -12.56 3.39
C ASP A 49 14.95 -12.90 3.97
N SER A 50 14.20 -11.90 4.44
CA SER A 50 12.95 -12.11 5.17
C SER A 50 11.84 -12.64 4.26
N LEU A 51 11.82 -12.26 2.98
CA LEU A 51 10.83 -12.74 2.02
C LEU A 51 10.95 -14.25 1.80
N GLY A 52 12.18 -14.78 1.76
CA GLY A 52 12.42 -16.23 1.67
C GLY A 52 11.96 -17.00 2.91
N GLN A 53 12.07 -16.39 4.10
CA GLN A 53 11.55 -16.99 5.34
C GLN A 53 10.02 -17.02 5.34
N VAL A 54 9.37 -15.93 4.90
CA VAL A 54 7.91 -15.86 4.76
C VAL A 54 7.41 -16.91 3.78
N GLN A 55 8.07 -17.05 2.61
CA GLN A 55 7.75 -18.10 1.64
C GLN A 55 7.78 -19.50 2.27
N LYS A 56 8.89 -19.84 2.96
CA LYS A 56 9.04 -21.15 3.61
C LYS A 56 7.96 -21.38 4.67
N ALA A 57 7.64 -20.36 5.48
CA ALA A 57 6.62 -20.45 6.52
C ALA A 57 5.22 -20.68 5.93
N LEU A 58 4.88 -20.01 4.83
CA LEU A 58 3.59 -20.17 4.15
C LEU A 58 3.48 -21.53 3.46
N GLN A 59 4.54 -21.98 2.79
CA GLN A 59 4.57 -23.31 2.18
C GLN A 59 4.46 -24.42 3.24
N ALA A 60 5.07 -24.24 4.41
CA ALA A 60 4.95 -25.16 5.54
C ALA A 60 3.54 -25.23 6.15
N SER A 61 2.68 -24.22 5.90
CA SER A 61 1.29 -24.21 6.40
C SER A 61 0.37 -25.23 5.69
N GLY A 62 0.84 -25.85 4.59
CA GLY A 62 0.06 -26.80 3.81
C GLY A 62 -0.97 -26.16 2.87
N GLN A 63 -1.07 -24.83 2.83
CA GLN A 63 -1.94 -24.08 1.93
C GLN A 63 -1.13 -23.49 0.77
N GLU A 64 -0.92 -24.28 -0.29
CA GLU A 64 -0.13 -23.85 -1.46
C GLU A 64 -0.68 -22.59 -2.12
N TRP A 65 -2.02 -22.46 -2.17
CA TRP A 65 -2.75 -21.33 -2.77
C TRP A 65 -2.43 -19.98 -2.11
N LEU A 66 -1.96 -20.01 -0.86
CA LEU A 66 -1.65 -18.81 -0.07
C LEU A 66 -0.37 -18.13 -0.57
N TRP A 67 0.61 -18.92 -1.02
CA TRP A 67 1.79 -18.41 -1.69
C TRP A 67 1.52 -18.16 -3.17
N ASP A 68 1.01 -19.17 -3.88
CA ASP A 68 0.75 -19.12 -5.33
C ASP A 68 -0.69 -19.57 -5.62
N PRO A 69 -1.59 -18.66 -6.06
CA PRO A 69 -1.30 -17.37 -6.68
C PRO A 69 -1.33 -16.16 -5.75
N LEU A 70 -1.87 -16.26 -4.53
CA LEU A 70 -2.29 -15.08 -3.76
C LEU A 70 -1.11 -14.14 -3.45
N MET A 71 -0.07 -14.64 -2.78
CA MET A 71 1.07 -13.80 -2.40
C MET A 71 1.85 -13.31 -3.62
N LEU A 72 2.03 -14.14 -4.64
CA LEU A 72 2.73 -13.75 -5.86
C LEU A 72 2.03 -12.59 -6.59
N VAL A 73 0.70 -12.63 -6.70
CA VAL A 73 -0.09 -11.53 -7.28
C VAL A 73 0.08 -10.26 -6.45
N LEU A 74 -0.01 -10.34 -5.13
CA LEU A 74 0.18 -9.19 -4.25
C LEU A 74 1.59 -8.60 -4.36
N LEU A 75 2.62 -9.45 -4.40
CA LEU A 75 4.02 -9.05 -4.50
C LEU A 75 4.37 -8.42 -5.86
N ALA A 76 3.64 -8.78 -6.92
CA ALA A 76 3.82 -8.24 -8.26
C ALA A 76 3.17 -6.85 -8.45
N LEU A 77 2.30 -6.42 -7.54
CA LEU A 77 1.64 -5.11 -7.66
C LEU A 77 2.66 -3.95 -7.55
N PRO A 78 2.43 -2.83 -8.26
CA PRO A 78 3.27 -1.64 -8.12
C PRO A 78 3.19 -1.05 -6.71
N THR A 79 4.36 -0.81 -6.10
CA THR A 79 4.48 -0.28 -4.73
C THR A 79 3.77 1.06 -4.59
N ALA A 80 3.96 1.96 -5.56
CA ALA A 80 3.31 3.27 -5.58
C ALA A 80 1.77 3.16 -5.56
N ALA A 81 1.21 2.30 -6.41
CA ALA A 81 -0.23 2.11 -6.52
C ALA A 81 -0.83 1.54 -5.23
N VAL A 82 -0.15 0.56 -4.62
CA VAL A 82 -0.62 -0.04 -3.37
C VAL A 82 -0.48 0.93 -2.19
N GLY A 83 0.62 1.66 -2.08
CA GLY A 83 0.81 2.68 -1.03
C GLY A 83 -0.26 3.78 -1.09
N LEU A 84 -0.50 4.33 -2.29
CA LEU A 84 -1.54 5.35 -2.51
C LEU A 84 -2.94 4.78 -2.31
N GLY A 85 -3.23 3.61 -2.88
CA GLY A 85 -4.54 2.96 -2.80
C GLY A 85 -4.91 2.58 -1.38
N LEU A 86 -4.07 1.79 -0.69
CA LEU A 86 -4.30 1.40 0.70
C LEU A 86 -4.31 2.61 1.63
N GLY A 87 -3.39 3.55 1.44
CA GLY A 87 -3.35 4.77 2.25
C GLY A 87 -4.63 5.60 2.11
N ALA A 88 -5.15 5.75 0.89
CA ALA A 88 -6.43 6.41 0.63
C ALA A 88 -7.62 5.65 1.26
N LEU A 89 -7.64 4.33 1.16
CA LEU A 89 -8.67 3.50 1.80
C LEU A 89 -8.67 3.67 3.33
N LEU A 90 -7.49 3.70 3.96
CA LEU A 90 -7.37 3.94 5.40
C LEU A 90 -7.82 5.36 5.80
N MET A 91 -7.49 6.37 4.98
CA MET A 91 -7.98 7.74 5.20
C MET A 91 -9.51 7.81 5.12
N LEU A 92 -10.11 7.13 4.13
CA LEU A 92 -11.56 7.07 3.95
C LEU A 92 -12.24 6.35 5.12
N ALA A 93 -11.68 5.22 5.57
CA ALA A 93 -12.18 4.47 6.73
C ALA A 93 -12.10 5.31 8.02
N GLY A 94 -11.08 6.16 8.16
CA GLY A 94 -10.92 7.07 9.29
C GLY A 94 -11.77 8.36 9.24
N ARG A 95 -12.45 8.64 8.13
CA ARG A 95 -13.23 9.87 7.92
C ARG A 95 -14.46 9.90 8.84
N ARG A 96 -14.69 11.02 9.54
CA ARG A 96 -15.99 11.26 10.20
C ARG A 96 -17.03 11.53 9.10
N ARG A 97 -18.16 10.82 9.14
CA ARG A 97 -19.32 11.18 8.31
C ARG A 97 -19.83 12.52 8.82
N GLU A 98 -19.79 13.56 7.98
CA GLU A 98 -20.45 14.82 8.28
C GLU A 98 -21.96 14.63 8.11
N PRO A 99 -22.81 15.17 9.01
CA PRO A 99 -24.24 15.13 8.83
C PRO A 99 -24.61 15.90 7.56
N GLN A 100 -25.27 15.24 6.62
CA GLN A 100 -25.54 15.83 5.30
C GLN A 100 -26.75 16.79 5.29
N ILE A 101 -27.46 17.00 6.40
CA ILE A 101 -28.63 17.89 6.46
C ILE A 101 -28.82 18.47 7.88
N GLY A 102 -29.03 19.79 7.98
CA GLY A 102 -29.75 20.44 9.08
C GLY A 102 -28.93 21.06 10.22
N VAL A 103 -28.43 22.28 10.02
CA VAL A 103 -28.36 23.27 11.11
C VAL A 103 -28.96 24.58 10.60
N ILE A 104 -30.29 24.61 10.48
CA ILE A 104 -31.01 25.89 10.39
C ILE A 104 -31.00 26.44 11.82
N GLY A 105 -29.95 27.19 12.16
CA GLY A 105 -29.96 28.06 13.32
C GLY A 105 -30.97 29.17 13.06
N ARG A 106 -32.24 28.93 13.39
CA ARG A 106 -33.27 29.98 13.41
C ARG A 106 -32.99 30.82 14.67
N ARG A 107 -32.38 31.99 14.49
CA ARG A 107 -32.43 33.07 15.48
C ARG A 107 -33.60 33.98 15.16
#